data_AF-A0A6A6Q986-F1
#
_entry.id   AF-A0A6A6Q986-F1
#
_cell.length_a   1.000
_cell.length_b   1.000
_cell.length_c   1.000
_cell.angle_alpha   90.00
_cell.angle_beta   90.00
_cell.angle_gamma   90.00
#
_symmetry.space_group_name_H-M   'P 1'
#
loop_
_entity.id
_entity.type
_entity.pdbx_description
1 polymer ?
#
loop_
_entity_poly.entity_id
_entity_poly.type
_entity_poly.pdbx_seq_one_letter_code
_entity_poly.pdbx_strand_id
1 'polypeptide(L)'
;DSSDQYVALSYVWGQTRTLRTKKDNLAELQEPGAVSDHDPSIAMTIRDAIKFTRDLGFQFLWVDCLSIVQDDANEKHRQIREMDIVYSQAHLTIVAA
;
A
#
# COMPACT_ATOMS: atom_id res chain seq x y z
N ASP A 1 14.85 14.27 -13.30
CA ASP A 1 15.19 13.49 -12.09
C ASP A 1 14.01 13.44 -11.16
N SER A 2 13.07 12.54 -11.42
CA SER A 2 12.07 12.16 -10.44
C SER A 2 12.41 10.74 -10.04
N SER A 3 13.19 10.57 -8.97
CA SER A 3 13.01 9.37 -8.18
C SER A 3 11.52 9.34 -7.81
N ASP A 4 10.81 8.27 -8.15
CA ASP A 4 9.38 8.15 -7.85
C ASP A 4 9.21 8.16 -6.32
N GLN A 5 9.00 9.37 -5.78
CA GLN A 5 8.87 9.58 -4.36
C GLN A 5 7.54 8.98 -3.92
N TYR A 6 7.62 8.09 -2.93
CA TYR A 6 6.45 7.47 -2.35
C TYR A 6 6.41 7.69 -0.85
N VAL A 7 5.19 7.62 -0.35
CA VAL A 7 4.87 7.60 1.07
C VAL A 7 4.63 6.15 1.47
N ALA A 8 5.04 5.74 2.67
CA ALA A 8 4.70 4.43 3.21
C ALA A 8 3.61 4.55 4.28
N LEU A 9 2.72 3.57 4.37
CA LEU A 9 1.74 3.46 5.46
C LEU A 9 2.13 2.35 6.43
N SER A 10 2.35 2.72 7.69
CA SER A 10 2.52 1.80 8.82
C SER A 10 1.24 1.78 9.65
N TYR A 11 0.60 0.62 9.74
CA TYR A 11 -0.68 0.44 10.42
C TYR A 11 -0.82 -1.01 10.91
N VAL A 12 -1.71 -1.23 11.87
CA VAL A 12 -2.07 -2.59 12.28
C VAL A 12 -3.20 -3.10 11.38
N TRP A 13 -3.03 -4.33 10.87
CA TRP A 13 -4.10 -5.03 10.17
C TRP A 13 -5.22 -5.31 11.17
N GLY A 14 -6.24 -4.46 11.19
CA GLY A 14 -7.42 -4.66 12.01
C GLY A 14 -8.19 -5.92 11.61
N GLN A 15 -9.30 -6.18 12.32
CA GLN A 15 -10.22 -7.29 12.01
C GLN A 15 -11.03 -7.07 10.72
N THR A 16 -10.99 -5.85 10.17
CA THR A 16 -11.71 -5.48 8.95
C THR A 16 -11.08 -6.16 7.73
N ARG A 17 -11.91 -6.87 6.95
CA ARG A 17 -11.49 -7.33 5.62
C ARG A 17 -11.19 -6.12 4.75
N THR A 18 -9.97 -6.05 4.24
CA THR A 18 -9.54 -5.07 3.24
C THR A 18 -9.13 -5.80 1.96
N LEU A 19 -9.17 -5.09 0.84
CA LEU A 19 -8.59 -5.52 -0.41
C LEU A 19 -7.13 -5.95 -0.21
N ARG A 20 -6.78 -7.10 -0.78
CA ARG A 20 -5.44 -7.68 -0.71
C ARG A 20 -5.00 -8.08 -2.09
N THR A 21 -3.76 -7.77 -2.41
CA THR A 21 -3.15 -8.20 -3.67
C THR A 21 -2.88 -9.68 -3.63
N LYS A 22 -3.31 -10.36 -4.68
CA LYS A 22 -3.17 -11.77 -4.95
C LYS A 22 -2.75 -11.95 -6.40
N LYS A 23 -2.27 -13.13 -6.76
CA LYS A 23 -1.85 -13.38 -8.16
C LYS A 23 -2.98 -13.20 -9.17
N ASP A 24 -4.22 -13.50 -8.77
CA ASP A 24 -5.40 -13.45 -9.63
C ASP A 24 -5.90 -12.02 -9.91
N ASN A 25 -5.75 -11.10 -8.95
CA ASN A 25 -6.18 -9.71 -9.06
C ASN A 25 -5.03 -8.72 -9.30
N LEU A 26 -3.78 -9.17 -9.35
CA LEU A 26 -2.61 -8.30 -9.54
C LEU A 26 -2.72 -7.46 -10.82
N ALA A 27 -3.13 -8.07 -11.93
CA ALA A 27 -3.25 -7.37 -13.21
C ALA A 27 -4.33 -6.27 -13.16
N GLU A 28 -5.44 -6.54 -12.47
CA GLU A 28 -6.51 -5.55 -12.26
C GLU A 28 -6.02 -4.40 -11.37
N LEU A 29 -5.30 -4.70 -10.29
CA LEU A 29 -4.79 -3.69 -9.36
C LEU A 29 -3.69 -2.79 -9.94
N GLN A 30 -3.08 -3.19 -11.06
CA GLN A 30 -2.11 -2.38 -11.80
C GLN A 30 -2.78 -1.37 -12.76
N GLU A 31 -4.08 -1.54 -13.04
CA GLU A 31 -4.79 -0.62 -13.92
C GLU A 31 -5.06 0.74 -13.24
N PRO A 32 -5.00 1.85 -13.99
CA PRO A 32 -5.32 3.16 -13.45
C PRO A 32 -6.72 3.21 -12.85
N GLY A 33 -6.82 3.59 -11.57
CA GLY A 33 -8.09 3.72 -10.86
C GLY A 33 -8.59 2.45 -10.17
N ALA A 34 -7.83 1.34 -10.20
CA ALA A 34 -8.19 0.11 -9.49
C ALA A 34 -8.23 0.27 -7.96
N VAL A 35 -7.51 1.25 -7.42
CA VAL A 35 -7.49 1.60 -6.00
C VAL A 35 -7.98 3.03 -5.85
N SER A 36 -9.07 3.22 -5.10
CA SER A 36 -9.67 4.54 -4.84
C SER A 36 -10.00 4.71 -3.36
N ASP A 37 -9.87 5.94 -2.86
CA ASP A 37 -10.34 6.36 -1.54
C ASP A 37 -11.87 6.25 -1.35
N HIS A 38 -12.62 5.96 -2.42
CA HIS A 38 -14.07 5.70 -2.36
C HIS A 38 -14.45 4.22 -2.38
N ASP A 39 -13.50 3.30 -2.57
CA ASP A 39 -13.81 1.87 -2.62
C ASP A 39 -14.15 1.33 -1.21
N PRO A 40 -15.39 0.83 -0.99
CA PRO A 40 -15.78 0.27 0.29
C PRO A 40 -15.05 -1.03 0.64
N SER A 41 -14.41 -1.69 -0.33
CA SER A 41 -13.60 -2.89 -0.12
C SER A 41 -12.26 -2.59 0.58
N ILE A 42 -11.85 -1.32 0.61
CA ILE A 42 -10.61 -0.85 1.21
C ILE A 42 -10.89 -0.32 2.63
N ALA A 43 -10.05 -0.72 3.59
CA ALA A 43 -10.15 -0.23 4.97
C ALA A 43 -10.07 1.30 5.04
N MET A 44 -10.82 1.91 5.97
CA MET A 44 -10.86 3.37 6.14
C MET A 44 -9.47 3.96 6.33
N THR A 45 -8.61 3.33 7.12
CA THR A 45 -7.22 3.77 7.34
C THR A 45 -6.43 3.91 6.03
N ILE A 46 -6.63 3.00 5.07
CA ILE A 46 -5.95 3.06 3.77
C ILE A 46 -6.55 4.16 2.91
N ARG A 47 -7.88 4.32 2.92
CA ARG A 47 -8.56 5.42 2.19
C ARG A 47 -8.12 6.79 2.69
N ASP A 48 -8.03 6.97 4.00
CA ASP A 48 -7.54 8.20 4.62
C ASP A 48 -6.07 8.45 4.26
N ALA A 49 -5.24 7.40 4.24
CA ALA A 49 -3.85 7.50 3.82
C ALA A 49 -3.70 7.87 2.33
N ILE A 50 -4.54 7.32 1.43
CA ILE A 50 -4.56 7.69 0.01
C ILE A 50 -4.88 9.18 -0.14
N LYS A 51 -5.94 9.63 0.54
CA LYS A 51 -6.34 11.05 0.52
C LYS A 51 -5.22 11.95 1.06
N PHE A 52 -4.66 11.61 2.21
CA PHE A 52 -3.59 12.39 2.82
C PHE A 52 -2.33 12.44 1.95
N THR A 53 -1.96 11.34 1.31
CA THR A 53 -0.83 11.27 0.36
C THR A 53 -1.03 12.25 -0.81
N ARG A 54 -2.26 12.30 -1.36
CA ARG A 54 -2.62 13.25 -2.41
C ARG A 54 -2.57 14.70 -1.93
N ASP A 55 -3.08 14.98 -0.73
CA ASP A 55 -3.09 16.33 -0.15
C ASP A 55 -1.65 16.85 0.10
N LEU A 56 -0.70 15.94 0.35
CA LEU A 56 0.73 16.24 0.44
C LEU A 56 1.43 16.42 -0.92
N GLY A 57 0.76 16.14 -2.03
CA GLY A 57 1.32 16.25 -3.38
C GLY A 57 2.09 15.02 -3.87
N PHE A 58 2.03 13.89 -3.16
CA PHE A 58 2.63 12.63 -3.61
C PHE A 58 1.66 11.83 -4.47
N GLN A 59 2.20 11.09 -5.43
CA GLN A 59 1.42 10.25 -6.34
C GLN A 59 1.42 8.77 -5.92
N PHE A 60 2.42 8.36 -5.14
CA PHE A 60 2.64 6.96 -4.78
C PHE A 60 2.50 6.76 -3.27
N LEU A 61 1.69 5.77 -2.90
CA LEU A 61 1.53 5.28 -1.53
C LEU A 61 1.83 3.77 -1.53
N TRP A 62 2.77 3.36 -0.68
CA TRP A 62 3.04 1.97 -0.41
C TRP A 62 2.20 1.50 0.79
N VAL A 63 1.46 0.41 0.58
CA VAL A 63 0.62 -0.22 1.61
C VAL A 63 0.86 -1.71 1.54
N ASP A 64 1.36 -2.32 2.62
CA ASP A 64 1.76 -3.73 2.64
C ASP A 64 0.73 -4.73 2.05
N CYS A 65 -0.56 -4.54 2.30
CA CYS A 65 -1.62 -5.44 1.84
C CYS A 65 -1.93 -5.28 0.34
N LEU A 66 -1.57 -4.15 -0.26
CA LEU A 66 -1.77 -3.83 -1.68
C LEU A 66 -0.47 -3.94 -2.49
N SER A 67 0.68 -3.66 -1.89
CA SER A 67 1.98 -3.65 -2.56
C SER A 67 2.66 -5.02 -2.56
N ILE A 68 2.25 -5.93 -1.66
CA ILE A 68 2.79 -7.30 -1.56
C ILE A 68 1.74 -8.31 -1.99
N VAL A 69 2.13 -9.27 -2.85
CA VAL A 69 1.29 -10.43 -3.23
C VAL A 69 1.12 -11.35 -2.03
N GLN A 70 -0.11 -11.49 -1.53
CA GLN A 70 -0.40 -12.11 -0.24
C GLN A 70 -0.54 -13.62 -0.26
N ASP A 71 -0.86 -14.20 -1.43
CA ASP A 71 -1.08 -15.63 -1.66
C ASP A 71 0.17 -16.36 -2.18
N ASP A 72 1.29 -15.65 -2.37
CA ASP A 72 2.60 -16.24 -2.63
C ASP A 72 3.45 -16.23 -1.36
N ALA A 73 3.53 -17.35 -0.66
CA ALA A 73 4.27 -17.43 0.61
C ALA A 73 5.76 -17.10 0.44
N ASN A 74 6.40 -17.49 -0.66
CA ASN A 74 7.83 -17.26 -0.86
C ASN A 74 8.10 -15.79 -1.16
N GLU A 75 7.32 -15.20 -2.07
CA GLU A 75 7.45 -13.79 -2.44
C GLU A 75 7.10 -12.88 -1.26
N LYS A 76 6.01 -13.19 -0.55
CA LYS A 76 5.63 -12.46 0.66
C LYS A 76 6.74 -12.47 1.70
N HIS A 77 7.34 -13.63 1.99
CA HIS A 77 8.45 -13.70 2.94
C HIS A 77 9.67 -12.91 2.47
N ARG A 78 9.94 -12.88 1.16
CA ARG A 78 11.02 -12.07 0.61
C ARG A 78 10.76 -10.58 0.82
N GLN A 79 9.58 -10.08 0.43
CA GLN A 79 9.25 -8.66 0.56
C GLN A 79 9.16 -8.22 2.03
N ILE A 80 8.68 -9.08 2.93
CA ILE A 80 8.69 -8.79 4.38
C ILE A 80 10.12 -8.62 4.90
N ARG A 81 11.08 -9.42 4.43
CA ARG A 81 12.50 -9.28 4.82
C ARG A 81 13.14 -8.00 4.30
N GLU A 82 12.56 -7.37 3.29
CA GLU A 82 13.04 -6.13 2.66
C GLU A 82 12.20 -4.92 3.09
N MET A 83 11.26 -5.07 4.04
CA MET A 83 10.42 -3.97 4.52
C MET A 83 11.24 -2.83 5.13
N ASP A 84 12.36 -3.15 5.79
CA ASP A 84 13.28 -2.16 6.33
C ASP A 84 13.82 -1.23 5.22
N ILE A 85 14.14 -1.81 4.06
CA ILE A 85 14.59 -1.07 2.87
C ILE A 85 13.46 -0.18 2.37
N VAL A 86 12.25 -0.72 2.19
CA VAL A 86 11.07 0.05 1.76
C VAL A 86 10.83 1.25 2.68
N TYR A 87 10.73 1.04 3.98
CA TYR A 87 10.50 2.16 4.92
C TYR A 87 11.67 3.15 4.94
N SER A 88 12.92 2.70 4.76
CA SER A 88 14.09 3.60 4.70
C SER A 88 14.17 4.45 3.43
N GLN A 89 13.55 4.00 2.35
CA GLN A 89 13.52 4.68 1.06
C GLN A 89 12.28 5.55 0.87
N ALA A 90 11.25 5.37 1.70
CA ALA A 90 10.07 6.21 1.69
C ALA A 90 10.43 7.67 2.01
N HIS A 91 9.80 8.61 1.32
CA HIS A 91 10.01 10.04 1.61
C HIS A 91 9.45 10.43 2.98
N LEU A 92 8.33 9.80 3.36
CA LEU A 92 7.74 9.88 4.68
C LEU A 92 6.93 8.61 4.97
N THR A 93 6.69 8.36 6.26
CA THR A 93 5.87 7.23 6.72
C THR A 93 4.69 7.77 7.51
N ILE A 94 3.48 7.46 7.06
CA ILE A 94 2.24 7.70 7.80
C ILE A 94 2.11 6.58 8.83
N VAL A 95 1.90 6.93 10.10
CA VAL A 95 1.67 5.95 11.17
C VAL A 95 0.23 6.09 11.66
N ALA A 96 -0.56 5.03 11.54
CA ALA A 96 -1.92 4.95 12.06
C ALA A 96 -1.96 3.99 13.26
N ALA A 97 -2.35 4.51 14.43
CA ALA A 97 -2.40 3.81 15.71
C ALA A 97 -3.83 3.66 16.22
#